data_AF-A0A8S3HEQ8-F1
#
_entry.id   AF-A0A8S3HEQ8-F1
#
_cell.length_a   1.000
_cell.length_b   1.000
_cell.length_c   1.000
_cell.angle_alpha   90.00
_cell.angle_beta   90.00
_cell.angle_gamma   90.00
#
_symmetry.space_group_name_H-M   'P 1'
#
loop_
_entity.id
_entity.type
_entity.pdbx_description
1 polymer ?
#
loop_
_entity_poly.entity_id
_entity_poly.type
_entity_poly.pdbx_seq_one_letter_code
_entity_poly.pdbx_strand_id
1 'polypeptide(L)'
;ELCPSWNPKSIMMDFEKAVMNAFAEKFITTTNQCTISGCFFHLQQSIQRKVQELGIKTNYEQDPVLAHHVNKIAALAFLPLNDVGQGFDVLFNSLPPILLPLLNYFKDTYVGRHRPQGRSNPLFKIELWNMHQRATDLLMRTNNSGEAWHHRLSSVTQCQHTTLWLFINNLKTEEHYIYCRLIS
;
A
#
# COMPACT_ATOMS: atom_id res chain seq x y z
N GLU A 1 28.40 -8.08 -10.37
CA GLU A 1 27.60 -9.25 -9.96
C GLU A 1 27.22 -9.12 -8.49
N LEU A 2 25.99 -9.45 -8.11
CA LEU A 2 25.53 -9.45 -6.71
C LEU A 2 26.09 -10.68 -5.99
N CYS A 3 26.46 -10.52 -4.72
CA CYS A 3 27.20 -11.51 -3.92
C CYS A 3 26.55 -12.92 -3.93
N PRO A 4 27.30 -13.99 -4.25
CA PRO A 4 26.74 -15.34 -4.44
C PRO A 4 26.09 -15.98 -3.21
N SER A 5 26.25 -15.39 -2.02
CA SER A 5 25.74 -15.90 -0.74
C SER A 5 24.53 -15.13 -0.19
N TRP A 6 23.92 -14.23 -0.98
CA TRP A 6 22.77 -13.45 -0.54
C TRP A 6 21.46 -14.28 -0.58
N ASN A 7 20.97 -14.68 0.60
CA ASN A 7 19.71 -15.42 0.77
C ASN A 7 18.71 -14.66 1.69
N PRO A 8 18.09 -13.58 1.19
CA PRO A 8 17.13 -12.80 1.98
C PRO A 8 15.82 -13.57 2.20
N LYS A 9 15.28 -13.52 3.43
CA LYS A 9 13.95 -14.09 3.75
C LYS A 9 12.80 -13.25 3.21
N SER A 10 12.99 -11.94 3.07
CA SER A 10 12.01 -11.04 2.45
C SER A 10 12.71 -9.90 1.70
N ILE A 11 12.17 -9.56 0.53
CA ILE A 11 12.59 -8.39 -0.27
C ILE A 11 11.40 -7.44 -0.36
N MET A 12 11.64 -6.17 -0.03
CA MET A 12 10.68 -5.09 -0.17
C MET A 12 11.07 -4.24 -1.38
N MET A 13 10.15 -4.07 -2.33
CA MET A 13 10.45 -3.41 -3.60
C MET A 13 9.45 -2.34 -4.02
N ASP A 14 9.85 -1.58 -5.04
CA ASP A 14 8.99 -0.66 -5.76
C ASP A 14 7.96 -1.40 -6.62
N PHE A 15 6.93 -0.66 -7.05
CA PHE A 15 5.86 -1.19 -7.91
C PHE A 15 6.25 -1.05 -9.39
N GLU A 16 7.40 -1.61 -9.77
CA GLU A 16 7.85 -1.66 -11.16
C GLU A 16 7.86 -3.11 -11.65
N LYS A 17 6.89 -3.45 -12.52
CA LYS A 17 6.64 -4.84 -12.95
C LYS A 17 7.88 -5.56 -13.52
N ALA A 18 8.73 -4.84 -14.25
CA ALA A 18 9.97 -5.40 -14.81
C ALA A 18 10.96 -5.81 -13.71
N VAL A 19 11.14 -4.94 -12.70
CA VAL A 19 11.98 -5.21 -11.54
C VAL A 19 11.41 -6.37 -10.72
N MET A 20 10.09 -6.37 -10.49
CA MET A 20 9.41 -7.46 -9.77
C MET A 20 9.60 -8.82 -10.44
N ASN A 21 9.44 -8.88 -11.77
CA ASN A 21 9.62 -10.11 -12.53
C ASN A 21 11.07 -10.61 -12.46
N ALA A 22 12.05 -9.73 -12.60
CA ALA A 22 13.47 -10.09 -12.53
C ALA A 22 13.87 -10.66 -11.15
N PHE A 23 13.34 -10.12 -10.06
CA PHE A 23 13.57 -10.66 -8.72
C PHE A 23 12.80 -11.96 -8.47
N ALA A 24 11.57 -12.09 -8.97
CA ALA A 24 10.82 -13.33 -8.89
C ALA A 24 11.55 -14.49 -9.60
N GLU A 25 12.06 -14.25 -10.80
CA GLU A 25 12.83 -15.23 -11.58
C GLU A 25 14.19 -15.59 -10.94
N LYS A 26 14.78 -14.70 -10.15
CA LYS A 26 16.09 -14.96 -9.55
C LYS A 26 16.00 -15.58 -8.17
N PHE A 27 15.05 -15.17 -7.34
CA PHE A 27 14.97 -15.53 -5.93
C PHE A 27 13.77 -16.39 -5.55
N ILE A 28 12.65 -16.33 -6.27
CA ILE A 28 11.49 -17.19 -5.92
C ILE A 28 11.69 -18.58 -6.53
N THR A 29 12.00 -18.66 -7.82
CA THR A 29 12.22 -19.92 -8.56
C THR A 29 13.48 -20.67 -8.11
N THR A 30 14.51 -19.97 -7.64
CA THR A 30 15.81 -20.60 -7.30
C THR A 30 15.93 -21.02 -5.84
N THR A 31 15.39 -20.24 -4.88
CA THR A 31 15.60 -20.52 -3.44
C THR A 31 14.35 -20.92 -2.69
N ASN A 32 13.14 -20.73 -3.25
CA ASN A 32 11.84 -21.08 -2.66
C ASN A 32 11.64 -20.61 -1.19
N GLN A 33 12.47 -19.66 -0.73
CA GLN A 33 12.58 -19.21 0.67
C GLN A 33 12.49 -17.69 0.81
N CYS A 34 12.28 -16.96 -0.28
CA CYS A 34 12.23 -15.50 -0.30
C CYS A 34 10.82 -14.99 -0.64
N THR A 35 10.22 -14.22 0.26
CA THR A 35 8.94 -13.54 0.00
C THR A 35 9.17 -12.13 -0.55
N ILE A 36 8.58 -11.83 -1.71
CA ILE A 36 8.57 -10.48 -2.27
C ILE A 36 7.32 -9.74 -1.78
N SER A 37 7.50 -8.51 -1.27
CA SER A 37 6.40 -7.62 -0.89
C SER A 37 6.63 -6.21 -1.45
N GLY A 38 5.55 -5.56 -1.83
CA GLY A 38 5.54 -4.15 -2.21
C GLY A 38 5.77 -3.27 -0.97
N CYS A 39 6.56 -2.21 -1.12
CA CYS A 39 6.79 -1.25 -0.05
C CYS A 39 5.58 -0.33 0.13
N PHE A 40 5.09 -0.16 1.36
CA PHE A 40 3.98 0.78 1.64
C PHE A 40 4.33 2.21 1.24
N PHE A 41 5.58 2.63 1.44
CA PHE A 41 6.06 3.94 0.99
C PHE A 41 5.95 4.09 -0.53
N HIS A 42 6.31 3.07 -1.31
CA HIS A 42 6.16 3.11 -2.77
C HIS A 42 4.70 3.03 -3.23
N LEU A 43 3.81 2.40 -2.44
CA LEU A 43 2.37 2.41 -2.67
C LEU A 43 1.81 3.83 -2.47
N GLN A 44 2.20 4.48 -1.38
CA GLN A 44 1.81 5.86 -1.13
C GLN A 44 2.36 6.79 -2.23
N GLN A 45 3.61 6.60 -2.65
CA GLN A 45 4.16 7.37 -3.77
C GLN A 45 3.42 7.14 -5.08
N SER A 46 3.01 5.92 -5.41
CA SER A 46 2.27 5.67 -6.65
C SER A 46 0.90 6.36 -6.64
N ILE A 47 0.21 6.35 -5.50
CA ILE A 47 -1.03 7.10 -5.28
C ILE A 47 -0.78 8.60 -5.47
N GLN A 48 0.26 9.16 -4.84
CA GLN A 48 0.58 10.58 -4.92
C GLN A 48 0.97 11.01 -6.35
N ARG A 49 1.76 10.20 -7.07
CA ARG A 49 2.04 10.45 -8.49
C ARG A 49 0.77 10.47 -9.31
N LYS A 50 -0.15 9.52 -9.07
CA LYS A 50 -1.43 9.49 -9.77
C LYS A 50 -2.30 10.71 -9.45
N VAL A 51 -2.33 11.16 -8.19
CA VAL A 51 -3.02 12.41 -7.79
C VAL A 51 -2.48 13.61 -8.58
N GLN A 52 -1.17 13.68 -8.80
CA GLN A 52 -0.54 14.72 -9.63
C GLN A 52 -0.91 14.60 -11.11
N GLU A 53 -0.79 13.41 -11.69
CA GLU A 53 -1.12 13.14 -13.09
C GLU A 53 -2.58 13.45 -13.43
N LEU A 54 -3.49 13.26 -12.46
CA LEU A 54 -4.91 13.56 -12.60
C LEU A 54 -5.26 15.05 -12.38
N GLY A 55 -4.27 15.89 -12.05
CA GLY A 55 -4.50 17.31 -11.75
C GLY A 55 -5.18 17.59 -10.41
N ILE A 56 -5.29 16.59 -9.52
CA ILE A 56 -6.00 16.69 -8.23
C ILE A 56 -5.10 17.34 -7.15
N LYS A 57 -3.78 17.41 -7.38
CA LYS A 57 -2.77 17.85 -6.40
C LYS A 57 -3.14 19.16 -5.69
N THR A 58 -3.54 20.19 -6.42
CA THR A 58 -3.86 21.50 -5.84
C THR A 58 -5.04 21.41 -4.86
N ASN A 59 -6.10 20.69 -5.23
CA ASN A 59 -7.23 20.45 -4.33
C ASN A 59 -6.80 19.62 -3.11
N TYR A 60 -6.01 18.58 -3.33
CA TYR A 60 -5.49 17.72 -2.25
C TYR A 60 -4.66 18.52 -1.22
N GLU A 61 -3.84 19.47 -1.66
CA GLU A 61 -2.99 20.29 -0.76
C GLU A 61 -3.78 21.37 -0.02
N GLN A 62 -4.89 21.83 -0.58
CA GLN A 62 -5.71 22.91 -0.04
C GLN A 62 -6.93 22.43 0.75
N ASP A 63 -7.34 21.17 0.59
CA ASP A 63 -8.49 20.56 1.24
C ASP A 63 -8.06 19.36 2.11
N PRO A 64 -7.97 19.55 3.44
CA PRO A 64 -7.65 18.47 4.38
C PRO A 64 -8.63 17.29 4.33
N VAL A 65 -9.90 17.52 3.97
CA VAL A 65 -10.92 16.45 3.85
C VAL A 65 -10.61 15.60 2.64
N LEU A 66 -10.27 16.21 1.51
CA LEU A 66 -9.85 15.49 0.31
C LEU A 66 -8.54 14.72 0.54
N ALA A 67 -7.58 15.31 1.25
CA ALA A 67 -6.36 14.63 1.64
C ALA A 67 -6.64 13.40 2.51
N HIS A 68 -7.55 13.55 3.48
CA HIS A 68 -8.01 12.44 4.31
C HIS A 68 -8.67 11.32 3.48
N HIS A 69 -9.47 11.65 2.46
CA HIS A 69 -10.05 10.64 1.57
C HIS A 69 -9.01 9.88 0.74
N VAL A 70 -8.00 10.57 0.19
CA VAL A 70 -6.87 9.92 -0.50
C VAL A 70 -6.10 8.98 0.45
N ASN A 71 -5.95 9.40 1.70
CA ASN A 71 -5.30 8.61 2.74
C ASN A 71 -6.08 7.32 3.08
N LYS A 72 -7.43 7.33 3.04
CA LYS A 72 -8.24 6.10 3.20
C LYS A 72 -7.94 5.06 2.12
N ILE A 73 -7.60 5.48 0.90
CA ILE A 73 -7.21 4.55 -0.18
C ILE A 73 -5.91 3.82 0.20
N ALA A 74 -4.92 4.53 0.75
CA ALA A 74 -3.70 3.91 1.26
C ALA A 74 -3.98 3.01 2.49
N ALA A 75 -4.97 3.36 3.32
CA ALA A 75 -5.38 2.59 4.50
C ALA A 75 -5.80 1.16 4.17
N LEU A 76 -6.29 0.91 2.95
CA LEU A 76 -6.69 -0.42 2.50
C LEU A 76 -5.57 -1.45 2.64
N ALA A 77 -4.29 -1.03 2.64
CA ALA A 77 -3.16 -1.93 2.86
C ALA A 77 -3.19 -2.59 4.25
N PHE A 78 -3.88 -2.00 5.22
CA PHE A 78 -3.90 -2.49 6.60
C PHE A 78 -5.13 -3.32 6.93
N LEU A 79 -6.14 -3.38 6.05
CA LEU A 79 -7.29 -4.27 6.24
C LEU A 79 -6.86 -5.74 6.17
N PRO A 80 -7.57 -6.64 6.88
CA PRO A 80 -7.45 -8.07 6.64
C PRO A 80 -7.58 -8.38 5.15
N LEU A 81 -6.77 -9.33 4.66
CA LEU A 81 -6.63 -9.56 3.23
C LEU A 81 -7.97 -9.82 2.51
N ASN A 82 -8.87 -10.54 3.18
CA ASN A 82 -10.21 -10.86 2.68
C ASN A 82 -11.16 -9.64 2.66
N ASP A 83 -10.88 -8.63 3.49
CA ASP A 83 -11.74 -7.45 3.66
C ASP A 83 -11.34 -6.31 2.73
N VAL A 84 -10.12 -6.34 2.15
CA VAL A 84 -9.60 -5.30 1.25
C VAL A 84 -10.56 -5.02 0.09
N GLY A 85 -11.11 -6.07 -0.53
CA GLY A 85 -12.06 -5.93 -1.63
C GLY A 85 -13.33 -5.21 -1.21
N GLN A 86 -13.92 -5.59 -0.08
CA GLN A 86 -15.14 -4.98 0.43
C GLN A 86 -14.88 -3.53 0.90
N GLY A 87 -13.77 -3.30 1.61
CA GLY A 87 -13.34 -1.97 2.03
C GLY A 87 -13.12 -1.03 0.84
N PHE A 88 -12.56 -1.53 -0.26
CA PHE A 88 -12.45 -0.76 -1.50
C PHE A 88 -13.82 -0.39 -2.06
N ASP A 89 -14.78 -1.30 -2.09
CA ASP A 89 -16.13 -1.02 -2.62
C ASP A 89 -16.86 0.03 -1.76
N VAL A 90 -16.69 0.00 -0.43
CA VAL A 90 -17.21 1.04 0.48
C VAL A 90 -16.62 2.41 0.12
N LEU A 91 -15.30 2.50 -0.07
CA LEU A 91 -14.66 3.76 -0.48
C LEU A 91 -15.14 4.20 -1.86
N PHE A 92 -15.23 3.28 -2.82
CA PHE A 92 -15.67 3.58 -4.19
C PHE A 92 -17.05 4.25 -4.22
N ASN A 93 -17.97 3.81 -3.36
CA ASN A 93 -19.34 4.30 -3.29
C ASN A 93 -19.52 5.53 -2.38
N SER A 94 -18.54 5.86 -1.53
CA SER A 94 -18.69 6.93 -0.52
C SER A 94 -17.77 8.14 -0.73
N LEU A 95 -16.70 8.00 -1.50
CA LEU A 95 -15.75 9.08 -1.76
C LEU A 95 -16.27 10.05 -2.84
N PRO A 96 -15.86 11.33 -2.78
CA PRO A 96 -16.36 12.35 -3.70
C PRO A 96 -16.01 12.05 -5.17
N PRO A 97 -16.86 12.44 -6.15
CA PRO A 97 -16.66 12.14 -7.57
C PRO A 97 -15.31 12.56 -8.15
N ILE A 98 -14.69 13.60 -7.61
CA ILE A 98 -13.34 14.07 -8.00
C ILE A 98 -12.27 12.96 -7.84
N LEU A 99 -12.47 12.00 -6.94
CA LEU A 99 -11.56 10.88 -6.72
C LEU A 99 -11.87 9.64 -7.56
N LEU A 100 -12.98 9.62 -8.33
CA LEU A 100 -13.32 8.46 -9.16
C LEU A 100 -12.21 8.05 -10.15
N PRO A 101 -11.49 8.98 -10.81
CA PRO A 101 -10.37 8.59 -11.67
C PRO A 101 -9.24 7.90 -10.89
N LEU A 102 -8.92 8.39 -9.69
CA LEU A 102 -7.92 7.79 -8.80
C LEU A 102 -8.36 6.40 -8.32
N LEU A 103 -9.63 6.27 -7.93
CA LEU A 103 -10.22 5.00 -7.50
C LEU A 103 -10.26 3.97 -8.63
N ASN A 104 -10.57 4.37 -9.87
CA ASN A 104 -10.51 3.48 -11.02
C ASN A 104 -9.09 3.02 -11.31
N TYR A 105 -8.11 3.92 -11.24
CA TYR A 105 -6.69 3.55 -11.31
C TYR A 105 -6.32 2.54 -10.23
N PHE A 106 -6.70 2.79 -8.98
CA PHE A 106 -6.37 1.90 -7.87
C PHE A 106 -7.06 0.53 -8.01
N LYS A 107 -8.32 0.53 -8.44
CA LYS A 107 -9.08 -0.70 -8.76
C LYS A 107 -8.34 -1.54 -9.79
N ASP A 108 -7.94 -0.96 -10.90
CA ASP A 108 -7.30 -1.69 -12.00
C ASP A 108 -5.88 -2.16 -11.66
N THR A 109 -5.18 -1.36 -10.86
CA THR A 109 -3.77 -1.59 -10.54
C THR A 109 -3.58 -2.54 -9.36
N TYR A 110 -4.44 -2.48 -8.34
CA TYR A 110 -4.19 -3.10 -7.03
C TYR A 110 -5.29 -4.04 -6.52
N VAL A 111 -6.56 -3.86 -6.92
CA VAL A 111 -7.70 -4.59 -6.31
C VAL A 111 -8.35 -5.59 -7.26
N GLY A 112 -8.47 -5.24 -8.54
CA GLY A 112 -9.20 -6.00 -9.55
C GLY A 112 -10.68 -5.60 -9.64
N ARG A 113 -11.25 -5.72 -10.85
CA ARG A 113 -12.68 -5.48 -11.13
C ARG A 113 -13.51 -6.72 -10.81
N HIS A 114 -14.75 -6.53 -10.38
CA HIS A 114 -15.71 -7.64 -10.23
C HIS A 114 -15.97 -8.33 -11.58
N ARG A 115 -15.98 -9.67 -11.56
CA ARG A 115 -16.35 -10.57 -12.66
C ARG A 115 -17.24 -11.69 -12.11
N PRO A 116 -17.93 -12.48 -12.96
CA PRO A 116 -18.81 -13.55 -12.50
C PRO A 116 -18.15 -14.58 -11.59
N GLN A 117 -16.85 -14.86 -11.76
CA GLN A 117 -16.09 -15.80 -10.94
C GLN A 117 -15.33 -15.13 -9.78
N GLY A 118 -15.65 -13.88 -9.44
CA GLY A 118 -14.92 -13.08 -8.43
C GLY A 118 -14.12 -11.94 -9.06
N ARG A 119 -13.17 -11.35 -8.32
CA ARG A 119 -12.38 -10.22 -8.83
C ARG A 119 -11.36 -10.66 -9.88
N SER A 120 -11.13 -9.82 -10.89
CA SER A 120 -10.08 -10.00 -11.90
C SER A 120 -8.70 -9.87 -11.28
N ASN A 121 -7.68 -10.52 -11.86
CA ASN A 121 -6.29 -10.30 -11.45
C ASN A 121 -5.85 -8.84 -11.70
N PRO A 122 -5.46 -8.08 -10.65
CA PRO A 122 -4.89 -6.74 -10.81
C PRO A 122 -3.44 -6.83 -11.31
N LEU A 123 -2.86 -5.68 -11.66
CA LEU A 123 -1.44 -5.58 -12.02
C LEU A 123 -0.52 -6.02 -10.87
N PHE A 124 -0.89 -5.64 -9.64
CA PHE A 124 -0.22 -5.99 -8.40
C PHE A 124 -1.24 -6.62 -7.44
N LYS A 125 -1.08 -7.91 -7.17
CA LYS A 125 -1.99 -8.67 -6.30
C LYS A 125 -2.05 -8.11 -4.88
N ILE A 126 -3.17 -8.27 -4.19
CA ILE A 126 -3.40 -7.72 -2.85
C ILE A 126 -2.37 -8.22 -1.83
N GLU A 127 -2.03 -9.51 -1.89
CA GLU A 127 -1.02 -10.18 -1.06
C GLU A 127 0.35 -9.48 -1.13
N LEU A 128 0.65 -8.84 -2.27
CA LEU A 128 1.93 -8.19 -2.49
C LEU A 128 2.06 -6.92 -1.65
N TRP A 129 1.01 -6.10 -1.60
CA TRP A 129 1.05 -4.76 -1.00
C TRP A 129 0.32 -4.65 0.34
N ASN A 130 -0.37 -5.71 0.76
CA ASN A 130 -1.00 -5.78 2.07
C ASN A 130 0.04 -5.79 3.19
N MET A 131 -0.26 -5.04 4.24
CA MET A 131 0.56 -4.80 5.42
C MET A 131 -0.12 -5.27 6.72
N HIS A 132 -1.33 -5.82 6.67
CA HIS A 132 -2.11 -6.20 7.85
C HIS A 132 -1.36 -7.20 8.74
N GLN A 133 -0.90 -8.31 8.16
CA GLN A 133 -0.13 -9.33 8.88
C GLN A 133 1.18 -8.73 9.43
N ARG A 134 1.89 -7.92 8.63
CA ARG A 134 3.15 -7.27 9.04
C ARG A 134 2.97 -6.27 10.19
N ALA A 135 1.85 -5.55 10.20
CA ALA A 135 1.48 -4.61 11.25
C ALA A 135 1.03 -5.32 12.53
N THR A 136 0.35 -6.47 12.40
CA THR A 136 -0.15 -7.31 13.49
C THR A 136 0.97 -8.11 14.15
N ASP A 137 1.86 -8.71 13.36
CA ASP A 137 2.97 -9.56 13.82
C ASP A 137 4.11 -8.77 14.52
N LEU A 138 3.94 -7.45 14.71
CA LEU A 138 4.97 -6.58 15.30
C LEU A 138 6.35 -6.75 14.64
N LEU A 139 6.45 -7.11 13.36
CA LEU A 139 7.71 -7.12 12.60
C LEU A 139 8.33 -5.70 12.44
N MET A 140 7.64 -4.68 12.95
CA MET A 140 8.13 -3.33 13.22
C MET A 140 8.80 -3.14 14.60
N ARG A 141 8.84 -4.18 15.44
CA ARG A 141 9.51 -4.22 16.74
C ARG A 141 10.41 -5.45 16.83
N THR A 142 11.56 -5.41 16.15
CA THR A 142 12.88 -5.65 16.78
C THR A 142 14.02 -5.52 15.75
N ASN A 143 14.81 -4.45 15.97
CA ASN A 143 16.26 -4.29 15.82
C ASN A 143 16.90 -4.39 14.41
N ASN A 144 17.41 -3.24 13.97
CA ASN A 144 18.41 -2.97 12.93
C ASN A 144 17.93 -2.67 11.49
N SER A 145 16.82 -3.23 11.01
CA SER A 145 16.29 -2.90 9.67
C SER A 145 15.18 -1.84 9.69
N GLY A 146 14.40 -1.79 10.76
CA GLY A 146 13.38 -0.77 11.00
C GLY A 146 13.98 0.63 11.13
N GLU A 147 15.07 0.77 11.90
CA GLU A 147 15.78 2.06 12.05
C GLU A 147 16.36 2.55 10.72
N ALA A 148 16.93 1.67 9.89
CA ALA A 148 17.42 2.05 8.56
C ALA A 148 16.29 2.51 7.62
N TRP A 149 15.12 1.87 7.70
CA TRP A 149 13.91 2.28 6.98
C TRP A 149 13.39 3.62 7.51
N HIS A 150 13.29 3.78 8.83
CA HIS A 150 12.89 5.01 9.51
C HIS A 150 13.85 6.17 9.19
N HIS A 151 15.15 5.93 9.14
CA HIS A 151 16.16 6.91 8.77
C HIS A 151 16.06 7.30 7.29
N ARG A 152 15.94 6.33 6.36
CA ARG A 152 15.75 6.61 4.92
C ARG A 152 14.46 7.37 4.62
N LEU A 153 13.37 7.05 5.31
CA LEU A 153 12.12 7.81 5.17
C LEU A 153 12.26 9.22 5.73
N SER A 154 12.88 9.38 6.90
CA SER A 154 13.09 10.70 7.52
C SER A 154 14.03 11.62 6.72
N SER A 155 15.04 11.07 6.05
CA SER A 155 15.94 11.85 5.20
C SER A 155 15.27 12.35 3.92
N VAL A 156 14.21 11.67 3.47
CA VAL A 156 13.45 12.04 2.27
C VAL A 156 12.25 12.93 2.62
N THR A 157 11.70 12.80 3.83
CA THR A 157 10.66 13.68 4.37
C THR A 157 11.26 14.66 5.38
N GLN A 158 11.75 15.81 4.90
CA GLN A 158 12.30 16.88 5.74
C GLN A 158 11.30 17.54 6.71
N CYS A 159 10.09 16.99 6.84
CA CYS A 159 9.13 17.33 7.88
C CYS A 159 8.47 16.05 8.44
N GLN A 160 8.58 15.90 9.77
CA GLN A 160 7.62 15.22 10.65
C GLN A 160 7.62 13.66 10.68
N HIS A 161 8.55 13.10 11.47
CA HIS A 161 8.44 11.73 12.03
C HIS A 161 7.15 11.51 12.85
N THR A 162 6.55 12.59 13.35
CA THR A 162 5.27 12.55 14.06
C THR A 162 4.11 12.24 13.13
N THR A 163 4.07 12.76 11.90
CA THR A 163 2.92 12.56 11.00
C THR A 163 2.82 11.17 10.43
N LEU A 164 3.91 10.42 10.20
CA LEU A 164 3.80 9.04 9.72
C LEU A 164 3.27 8.10 10.81
N TRP A 165 3.73 8.24 12.06
CA TRP A 165 3.20 7.44 13.16
C TRP A 165 1.78 7.84 13.52
N LEU A 166 1.47 9.14 13.56
CA LEU A 166 0.10 9.64 13.69
C LEU A 166 -0.76 9.15 12.53
N PHE A 167 -0.22 9.10 11.31
CA PHE A 167 -0.89 8.58 10.13
C PHE A 167 -1.16 7.09 10.27
N ILE A 168 -0.18 6.25 10.61
CA ILE A 168 -0.40 4.82 10.84
C ILE A 168 -1.40 4.59 11.98
N ASN A 169 -1.34 5.37 13.07
CA ASN A 169 -2.34 5.29 14.14
C ASN A 169 -3.73 5.75 13.68
N ASN A 170 -3.81 6.83 12.91
CA ASN A 170 -5.05 7.29 12.31
C ASN A 170 -5.56 6.25 11.31
N LEU A 171 -4.70 5.57 10.57
CA LEU A 171 -5.07 4.49 9.65
C LEU A 171 -5.56 3.26 10.40
N LYS A 172 -5.04 2.94 11.59
CA LYS A 172 -5.59 1.90 12.49
C LYS A 172 -6.95 2.29 13.05
N THR A 173 -7.12 3.55 13.41
CA THR A 173 -8.43 4.09 13.79
C THR A 173 -9.40 4.06 12.60
N GLU A 174 -8.93 4.37 11.39
CA GLU A 174 -9.72 4.30 10.15
C GLU A 174 -10.01 2.85 9.74
N GLU A 175 -9.09 1.91 9.92
CA GLU A 175 -9.33 0.47 9.80
C GLU A 175 -10.48 0.08 10.71
N HIS A 176 -10.45 0.48 11.98
CA HIS A 176 -11.54 0.25 12.91
C HIS A 176 -12.86 0.93 12.46
N TYR A 177 -12.82 2.17 11.96
CA TYR A 177 -14.01 2.85 11.43
C TYR A 177 -14.59 2.17 10.17
N ILE A 178 -13.73 1.74 9.25
CA ILE A 178 -14.11 1.00 8.04
C ILE A 178 -14.72 -0.33 8.47
N TYR A 179 -14.07 -1.06 9.38
CA TYR A 179 -14.56 -2.31 9.93
C TYR A 179 -15.93 -2.16 10.59
N CYS A 180 -16.13 -1.14 11.43
CA CYS A 180 -17.42 -0.82 12.03
C CYS A 180 -18.51 -0.53 10.97
N ARG A 181 -18.16 0.11 9.84
CA ARG A 181 -19.10 0.32 8.71
C ARG A 181 -19.35 -0.92 7.86
N LEU A 182 -18.47 -1.91 7.88
CA LEU A 182 -18.66 -3.17 7.15
C LEU A 182 -19.64 -4.12 7.86
N ILE A 183 -19.86 -3.93 9.16
CA ILE A 183 -20.65 -4.83 10.03
C ILE A 183 -22.00 -4.19 10.45
N SER A 184 -22.19 -2.89 10.22
CA SER A 184 -23.45 -2.16 10.44
C SER A 184 -24.35 -2.17 9.22
#